data_AF-A0A496RU88-F1
#
_entry.id   AF-A0A496RU88-F1
#
_cell.length_a   1.000
_cell.length_b   1.000
_cell.length_c   1.000
_cell.angle_alpha   90.00
_cell.angle_beta   90.00
_cell.angle_gamma   90.00
#
_symmetry.space_group_name_H-M   'P 1'
#
loop_
_entity.id
_entity.type
_entity.pdbx_description
1 polymer ?
#
loop_
_entity_poly.entity_id
_entity_poly.type
_entity_poly.pdbx_seq_one_letter_code
_entity_poly.pdbx_strand_id
1 'polypeptide(L)'
;MNSERKISPILTFLLLAIPLFLLAYIKLNQIRMKDYLSPDEALYCSLSLKMASNPFDYNPSFYYKAVKQIKPDRRLPAYFNKPLFKHPPLYCLLLAIPQRFGFQGVKNINYFSFYIALLLPVVVFFMAKRLYEKRIALLSFFFLLITPVYWLCSSRIWMDCSLALFMSLSLLFFILGWKRDKYYVLSGVFLGFAMLTKYPGALVVPILLIFSAMYKPELLRDKRFYLIFLIGFFIFIPWIIWNIKVYGSFWANLSLHGRWSSISKPFLKPTYIFFSAGLLIIIWFAAFKGYIAQITQRIQSKNLLNIGIISLFLIFIFSLPNVRQGIVHSFLLNKLPPVSNYFPNIFARESWSFYLGQLLKMSPLFIFSYLALFFFTSRSVEDKLLLISVFVILGFYIRWGNYQSRYILSALPSLAILGARNFFYLWDALAHIKTLLWRRLSRGLLITLLIHFVLKTIIVDIRLSSALLGEGYFTYF
;
A
#
# COMPACT_ATOMS: atom_id res chain seq x y z
N MET A 1 -12.26 -34.13 -16.77
CA MET A 1 -13.23 -33.06 -17.08
C MET A 1 -12.77 -31.76 -16.44
N ASN A 2 -12.10 -30.88 -17.19
CA ASN A 2 -11.88 -29.49 -16.78
C ASN A 2 -11.95 -28.61 -18.02
N SER A 3 -13.17 -28.39 -18.52
CA SER A 3 -13.44 -27.25 -19.39
C SER A 3 -13.54 -26.03 -18.50
N GLU A 4 -12.40 -25.44 -18.13
CA GLU A 4 -12.42 -24.05 -17.69
C GLU A 4 -13.02 -23.25 -18.85
N ARG A 5 -14.30 -22.88 -18.75
CA ARG A 5 -14.94 -21.95 -19.69
C ARG A 5 -14.08 -20.69 -19.67
N LYS A 6 -13.27 -20.50 -20.72
CA LYS A 6 -12.46 -19.30 -20.89
C LYS A 6 -13.42 -18.12 -20.87
N ILE A 7 -13.41 -17.36 -19.77
CA ILE A 7 -14.13 -16.09 -19.67
C ILE A 7 -13.72 -15.26 -20.89
N SER A 8 -14.67 -14.83 -21.70
CA SER A 8 -14.36 -14.09 -22.94
C SER A 8 -13.61 -12.79 -22.63
N PRO A 9 -12.76 -12.29 -23.55
CA PRO A 9 -12.11 -10.98 -23.39
C PRO A 9 -13.13 -9.87 -23.12
N ILE A 10 -14.27 -9.90 -23.81
CA ILE A 10 -15.39 -8.97 -23.64
C ILE A 10 -15.93 -9.02 -22.21
N LEU A 11 -16.25 -10.21 -21.68
CA LEU A 11 -16.74 -10.35 -20.32
C LEU A 11 -15.71 -9.86 -19.29
N THR A 12 -14.41 -10.04 -19.57
CA THR A 12 -13.34 -9.51 -18.69
C THR A 12 -13.32 -8.00 -18.68
N PHE A 13 -13.41 -7.39 -19.86
CA PHE A 13 -13.47 -5.95 -19.99
C PHE A 13 -14.66 -5.39 -19.23
N LEU A 14 -15.86 -5.99 -19.39
CA LEU A 14 -17.05 -5.58 -18.64
C LEU A 14 -16.89 -5.74 -17.13
N LEU A 15 -16.29 -6.85 -16.66
CA LEU A 15 -16.02 -7.09 -15.23
C LEU A 15 -15.01 -6.11 -14.62
N LEU A 16 -14.21 -5.41 -15.42
CA LEU A 16 -13.32 -4.34 -14.96
C LEU A 16 -13.97 -2.97 -15.13
N ALA A 17 -14.58 -2.71 -16.29
CA ALA A 17 -15.12 -1.41 -16.67
C ALA A 17 -16.35 -1.02 -15.84
N ILE A 18 -17.32 -1.94 -15.63
CA ILE A 18 -18.55 -1.63 -14.90
C ILE A 18 -18.26 -1.21 -13.45
N PRO A 19 -17.47 -1.97 -12.66
CA PRO A 19 -17.14 -1.55 -11.30
C PRO A 19 -16.32 -0.27 -11.24
N LEU A 20 -15.37 -0.07 -12.17
CA LEU A 20 -14.60 1.18 -12.26
C LEU A 20 -15.51 2.37 -12.58
N PHE A 21 -16.46 2.21 -13.49
CA PHE A 21 -17.37 3.28 -13.89
C PHE A 21 -18.32 3.64 -12.76
N LEU A 22 -18.93 2.65 -12.11
CA LEU A 22 -19.79 2.87 -10.93
C LEU A 22 -19.02 3.56 -9.80
N LEU A 23 -17.79 3.10 -9.54
CA LEU A 23 -16.89 3.75 -8.59
C LEU A 23 -16.64 5.22 -8.98
N ALA A 24 -16.23 5.45 -10.22
CA ALA A 24 -15.92 6.77 -10.73
C ALA A 24 -17.13 7.70 -10.60
N TYR A 25 -18.33 7.24 -10.94
CA TYR A 25 -19.54 8.02 -10.80
C TYR A 25 -19.80 8.46 -9.35
N ILE A 26 -19.76 7.52 -8.40
CA ILE A 26 -19.96 7.82 -6.97
C ILE A 26 -18.89 8.82 -6.48
N LYS A 27 -17.64 8.62 -6.90
CA LYS A 27 -16.49 9.41 -6.44
C LYS A 27 -16.45 10.81 -7.01
N LEU A 28 -16.73 10.96 -8.30
CA LEU A 28 -16.79 12.27 -8.94
C LEU A 28 -17.90 13.11 -8.33
N ASN A 29 -19.03 12.50 -7.96
CA ASN A 29 -20.10 13.17 -7.21
C ASN A 29 -19.63 13.62 -5.82
N GLN A 30 -18.93 12.77 -5.06
CA GLN A 30 -18.35 13.16 -3.77
C GLN A 30 -17.34 14.31 -3.90
N ILE A 31 -16.48 14.28 -4.92
CA ILE A 31 -15.52 15.36 -5.19
C ILE A 31 -16.25 16.65 -5.57
N ARG A 32 -17.35 16.56 -6.34
CA ARG A 32 -18.15 17.71 -6.76
C ARG A 32 -18.78 18.45 -5.59
N MET A 33 -19.28 17.70 -4.60
CA MET A 33 -19.96 18.18 -3.40
C MET A 33 -19.00 18.57 -2.25
N LYS A 34 -17.69 18.37 -2.43
CA LYS A 34 -16.69 18.66 -1.39
C LYS A 34 -16.28 20.13 -1.45
N ASP A 35 -16.60 20.85 -0.37
CA ASP A 35 -16.35 22.29 -0.28
C ASP A 35 -15.20 22.67 0.68
N TYR A 36 -14.51 21.70 1.29
CA TYR A 36 -13.34 21.95 2.14
C TYR A 36 -12.08 21.21 1.66
N LEU A 37 -10.92 21.81 1.90
CA LEU A 37 -9.61 21.17 1.73
C LEU A 37 -8.94 21.01 3.08
N SER A 38 -8.34 19.83 3.31
CA SER A 38 -7.40 19.70 4.42
C SER A 38 -6.13 20.54 4.18
N PRO A 39 -5.37 20.91 5.23
CA PRO A 39 -4.15 21.70 5.06
C PRO A 39 -3.13 21.08 4.09
N ASP A 40 -3.02 19.75 4.07
CA ASP A 40 -2.17 19.03 3.12
C ASP A 40 -2.68 19.20 1.68
N GLU A 41 -4.00 19.06 1.46
CA GLU A 41 -4.62 19.19 0.12
C GLU A 41 -4.51 20.62 -0.41
N ALA A 42 -4.78 21.62 0.43
CA ALA A 42 -4.63 23.02 0.08
C ALA A 42 -3.19 23.33 -0.33
N LEU A 43 -2.21 22.82 0.43
CA LEU A 43 -0.80 23.01 0.10
C LEU A 43 -0.39 22.33 -1.22
N TYR A 44 -0.81 21.08 -1.45
CA TYR A 44 -0.51 20.40 -2.72
C TYR A 44 -1.14 21.10 -3.91
N CYS A 45 -2.38 21.59 -3.78
CA CYS A 45 -3.02 22.44 -4.77
C CYS A 45 -2.19 23.70 -5.04
N SER A 46 -1.85 24.48 -4.01
CA SER A 46 -1.07 25.71 -4.17
C SER A 46 0.29 25.46 -4.83
N LEU A 47 1.00 24.40 -4.42
CA LEU A 47 2.27 24.03 -5.05
C LEU A 47 2.07 23.66 -6.52
N SER A 48 1.04 22.87 -6.86
CA SER A 48 0.77 22.49 -8.25
C SER A 48 0.43 23.68 -9.15
N LEU A 49 -0.32 24.67 -8.63
CA LEU A 49 -0.65 25.90 -9.36
C LEU A 49 0.61 26.73 -9.66
N LYS A 50 1.49 26.89 -8.65
CA LYS A 50 2.78 27.58 -8.86
C LYS A 50 3.66 26.85 -9.87
N MET A 51 3.73 25.53 -9.77
CA MET A 51 4.50 24.68 -10.67
C MET A 51 3.95 24.62 -12.09
N ALA A 52 2.65 24.91 -12.28
CA ALA A 52 2.06 25.04 -13.60
C ALA A 52 2.71 26.17 -14.39
N SER A 53 2.90 27.34 -13.75
CA SER A 53 3.57 28.51 -14.33
C SER A 53 5.09 28.36 -14.37
N ASN A 54 5.70 27.92 -13.27
CA ASN A 54 7.14 27.68 -13.21
C ASN A 54 7.43 26.36 -12.45
N PRO A 55 7.83 25.28 -13.13
CA PRO A 55 8.07 23.98 -12.49
C PRO A 55 9.17 23.99 -11.41
N PHE A 56 9.99 25.04 -11.32
CA PHE A 56 11.00 25.20 -10.28
C PHE A 56 10.49 25.97 -9.04
N ASP A 57 9.27 26.52 -9.07
CA ASP A 57 8.69 27.26 -7.93
C ASP A 57 8.01 26.31 -6.92
N TYR A 58 8.85 25.50 -6.26
CA TYR A 58 8.43 24.43 -5.34
C TYR A 58 8.72 24.71 -3.86
N ASN A 59 8.24 25.86 -3.38
CA ASN A 59 8.39 26.28 -1.99
C ASN A 59 7.02 26.43 -1.28
N PRO A 60 6.89 25.94 -0.03
CA PRO A 60 5.67 26.09 0.76
C PRO A 60 5.55 27.46 1.47
N SER A 61 6.58 28.32 1.40
CA SER A 61 6.65 29.57 2.18
C SER A 61 5.53 30.56 1.82
N PHE A 62 5.08 30.59 0.58
CA PHE A 62 3.91 31.36 0.16
C PHE A 62 2.66 30.98 0.98
N TYR A 63 2.37 29.68 1.08
CA TYR A 63 1.22 29.18 1.83
C TYR A 63 1.37 29.51 3.33
N TYR A 64 2.58 29.38 3.88
CA TYR A 64 2.86 29.77 5.26
C TYR A 64 2.53 31.25 5.53
N LYS A 65 3.02 32.16 4.67
CA LYS A 65 2.79 33.60 4.80
C LYS A 65 1.31 33.95 4.70
N ALA A 66 0.60 33.40 3.71
CA ALA A 66 -0.83 33.64 3.53
C ALA A 66 -1.65 33.20 4.76
N VAL A 67 -1.37 32.01 5.31
CA VAL A 67 -2.09 31.53 6.49
C VAL A 67 -1.75 32.36 7.74
N LYS A 68 -0.50 32.79 7.91
CA LYS A 68 -0.09 33.66 9.03
C LYS A 68 -0.67 35.06 8.95
N GLN A 69 -0.90 35.58 7.75
CA GLN A 69 -1.57 36.87 7.55
C GLN A 69 -3.04 36.82 8.00
N ILE A 70 -3.75 35.73 7.69
CA ILE A 70 -5.17 35.57 8.06
C ILE A 70 -5.31 35.13 9.52
N LYS A 71 -4.43 34.25 10.01
CA LYS A 71 -4.48 33.69 11.37
C LYS A 71 -3.07 33.71 12.01
N PRO A 72 -2.64 34.85 12.58
CA PRO A 72 -1.30 35.01 13.16
C PRO A 72 -0.95 33.95 14.20
N ASP A 73 -1.91 33.56 15.05
CA ASP A 73 -1.71 32.62 16.15
C ASP A 73 -1.72 31.14 15.72
N ARG A 74 -2.11 30.84 14.47
CA ARG A 74 -2.21 29.45 14.00
C ARG A 74 -0.83 28.81 13.98
N ARG A 75 -0.66 27.72 14.75
CA ARG A 75 0.56 26.91 14.71
C ARG A 75 0.58 26.09 13.41
N LEU A 76 1.65 26.24 12.64
CA LEU A 76 1.88 25.52 11.40
C LEU A 76 3.13 24.64 11.55
N PRO A 77 3.21 23.51 10.83
CA PRO A 77 4.42 22.70 10.82
C PRO A 77 5.63 23.50 10.36
N ALA A 78 6.78 23.31 11.02
CA ALA A 78 8.01 24.07 10.74
C ALA A 78 8.46 23.99 9.27
N TYR A 79 8.14 22.91 8.57
CA TYR A 79 8.48 22.71 7.16
C TYR A 79 7.70 23.61 6.20
N PHE A 80 6.61 24.27 6.64
CA PHE A 80 5.89 25.24 5.80
C PHE A 80 6.72 26.52 5.59
N ASN A 81 7.59 26.89 6.52
CA ASN A 81 8.47 28.06 6.41
C ASN A 81 9.87 27.68 5.90
N LYS A 82 9.95 26.77 4.94
CA LYS A 82 11.21 26.31 4.36
C LYS A 82 11.29 26.65 2.87
N PRO A 83 12.50 26.87 2.33
CA PRO A 83 12.71 27.28 0.94
C PRO A 83 12.39 26.18 -0.08
N LEU A 84 12.28 24.93 0.34
CA LEU A 84 11.93 23.79 -0.51
C LEU A 84 10.98 22.87 0.26
N PHE A 85 9.95 22.36 -0.40
CA PHE A 85 9.01 21.47 0.27
C PHE A 85 9.67 20.16 0.72
N LYS A 86 9.09 19.52 1.75
CA LYS A 86 9.71 18.37 2.40
C LYS A 86 9.64 17.05 1.61
N HIS A 87 8.72 16.95 0.65
CA HIS A 87 8.56 15.77 -0.21
C HIS A 87 9.10 16.06 -1.61
N PRO A 88 9.50 15.03 -2.36
CA PRO A 88 9.91 15.19 -3.75
C PRO A 88 8.73 15.63 -4.66
N PRO A 89 9.00 16.26 -5.82
CA PRO A 89 8.03 17.12 -6.51
C PRO A 89 7.04 16.42 -7.45
N LEU A 90 7.21 15.13 -7.76
CA LEU A 90 6.48 14.51 -8.87
C LEU A 90 4.96 14.59 -8.69
N TYR A 91 4.45 14.41 -7.47
CA TYR A 91 3.02 14.49 -7.24
C TYR A 91 2.46 15.88 -7.62
N CYS A 92 3.10 16.97 -7.16
CA CYS A 92 2.68 18.32 -7.51
C CYS A 92 2.88 18.63 -9.00
N LEU A 93 3.94 18.09 -9.62
CA LEU A 93 4.16 18.21 -11.07
C LEU A 93 3.05 17.52 -11.88
N LEU A 94 2.61 16.33 -11.47
CA LEU A 94 1.48 15.64 -12.10
C LEU A 94 0.21 16.48 -12.00
N LEU A 95 -0.08 17.02 -10.82
CA LEU A 95 -1.24 17.90 -10.62
C LEU A 95 -1.16 19.21 -11.40
N ALA A 96 0.04 19.68 -11.75
CA ALA A 96 0.24 20.87 -12.57
C ALA A 96 -0.09 20.65 -14.06
N ILE A 97 -0.07 19.41 -14.55
CA ILE A 97 -0.35 19.06 -15.95
C ILE A 97 -1.71 19.63 -16.42
N PRO A 98 -2.86 19.31 -15.80
CA PRO A 98 -4.16 19.84 -16.26
C PRO A 98 -4.22 21.37 -16.24
N GLN A 99 -3.54 22.02 -15.29
CA GLN A 99 -3.52 23.48 -15.17
C GLN A 99 -2.86 24.14 -16.39
N ARG A 100 -1.84 23.50 -16.97
CA ARG A 100 -1.15 23.98 -18.18
C ARG A 100 -1.99 23.87 -19.45
N PHE A 101 -2.99 23.00 -19.45
CA PHE A 101 -3.95 22.84 -20.56
C PHE A 101 -5.25 23.62 -20.33
N GLY A 102 -5.26 24.60 -19.43
CA GLY A 102 -6.42 25.45 -19.17
C GLY A 102 -7.47 24.84 -18.25
N PHE A 103 -7.30 23.61 -17.74
CA PHE A 103 -8.20 23.00 -16.76
C PHE A 103 -7.90 23.50 -15.35
N GLN A 104 -8.16 24.79 -15.11
CA GLN A 104 -7.79 25.46 -13.88
C GLN A 104 -8.71 25.11 -12.70
N GLY A 105 -8.19 25.24 -11.47
CA GLY A 105 -8.99 25.19 -10.25
C GLY A 105 -8.92 23.88 -9.46
N VAL A 106 -9.26 23.98 -8.18
CA VAL A 106 -9.12 22.92 -7.18
C VAL A 106 -9.88 21.64 -7.57
N LYS A 107 -11.09 21.77 -8.11
CA LYS A 107 -11.91 20.61 -8.50
C LYS A 107 -11.24 19.81 -9.63
N ASN A 108 -10.67 20.49 -10.63
CA ASN A 108 -9.93 19.85 -11.72
C ASN A 108 -8.66 19.15 -11.23
N ILE A 109 -7.93 19.75 -10.28
CA ILE A 109 -6.78 19.10 -9.61
C ILE A 109 -7.23 17.81 -8.91
N ASN A 110 -8.36 17.87 -8.18
CA ASN A 110 -8.87 16.70 -7.47
C ASN A 110 -9.35 15.60 -8.43
N TYR A 111 -10.06 15.95 -9.51
CA TYR A 111 -10.43 15.00 -10.56
C TYR A 111 -9.21 14.32 -11.17
N PHE A 112 -8.16 15.09 -11.48
CA PHE A 112 -6.93 14.51 -12.02
C PHE A 112 -6.22 13.58 -11.04
N SER A 113 -6.14 13.95 -9.75
CA SER A 113 -5.64 13.07 -8.68
C SER A 113 -6.42 11.76 -8.62
N PHE A 114 -7.75 11.83 -8.73
CA PHE A 114 -8.63 10.68 -8.74
C PHE A 114 -8.43 9.79 -9.99
N TYR A 115 -8.28 10.38 -11.18
CA TYR A 115 -8.02 9.61 -12.40
C TYR A 115 -6.70 8.83 -12.34
N ILE A 116 -5.65 9.41 -11.75
CA ILE A 116 -4.40 8.69 -11.49
C ILE A 116 -4.66 7.52 -10.53
N ALA A 117 -5.45 7.72 -9.47
CA ALA A 117 -5.76 6.68 -8.51
C ALA A 117 -6.51 5.47 -9.14
N LEU A 118 -7.40 5.71 -10.12
CA LEU A 118 -8.14 4.67 -10.83
C LEU A 118 -7.25 3.67 -11.58
N LEU A 119 -6.01 4.03 -11.91
CA LEU A 119 -5.07 3.12 -12.55
C LEU A 119 -4.56 2.03 -11.61
N LEU A 120 -4.56 2.25 -10.29
CA LEU A 120 -3.97 1.32 -9.34
C LEU A 120 -4.68 -0.05 -9.31
N PRO A 121 -6.02 -0.16 -9.19
CA PRO A 121 -6.72 -1.44 -9.31
C PRO A 121 -6.44 -2.17 -10.62
N VAL A 122 -6.33 -1.44 -11.73
CA VAL A 122 -6.04 -2.00 -13.05
C VAL A 122 -4.62 -2.60 -13.07
N VAL A 123 -3.63 -1.92 -12.50
CA VAL A 123 -2.27 -2.45 -12.34
C VAL A 123 -2.27 -3.70 -11.47
N VAL A 124 -3.05 -3.72 -10.38
CA VAL A 124 -3.22 -4.92 -9.53
C VAL A 124 -3.80 -6.09 -10.30
N PHE A 125 -4.81 -5.86 -11.16
CA PHE A 125 -5.34 -6.89 -12.06
C PHE A 125 -4.23 -7.47 -12.94
N PHE A 126 -3.45 -6.64 -13.63
CA PHE A 126 -2.39 -7.13 -14.52
C PHE A 126 -1.27 -7.85 -13.76
N MET A 127 -0.89 -7.36 -12.58
CA MET A 127 0.10 -8.01 -11.71
C MET A 127 -0.37 -9.39 -11.28
N ALA A 128 -1.60 -9.50 -10.76
CA ALA A 128 -2.18 -10.79 -10.37
C ALA A 128 -2.36 -11.74 -11.55
N LYS A 129 -2.81 -11.25 -12.71
CA LYS A 129 -2.97 -12.06 -13.94
C LYS A 129 -1.63 -12.59 -14.43
N ARG A 130 -0.54 -11.87 -14.17
CA ARG A 130 0.80 -12.28 -14.58
C ARG A 130 1.41 -13.33 -13.64
N LEU A 131 1.13 -13.21 -12.34
CA LEU A 131 1.59 -14.14 -11.30
C LEU A 131 0.74 -15.41 -11.24
N TYR A 132 -0.57 -15.30 -11.47
CA TYR A 132 -1.55 -16.36 -11.23
C TYR A 132 -2.58 -16.45 -12.36
N GLU A 133 -3.75 -16.98 -12.03
CA GLU A 133 -4.89 -17.13 -12.93
C GLU A 133 -5.79 -15.89 -12.95
N LYS A 134 -6.60 -15.80 -14.01
CA LYS A 134 -7.54 -14.70 -14.25
C LYS A 134 -8.57 -14.50 -13.13
N ARG A 135 -9.05 -15.59 -12.50
CA ARG A 135 -10.01 -15.51 -11.39
C ARG A 135 -9.42 -14.78 -10.17
N ILE A 136 -8.16 -15.07 -9.85
CA ILE A 136 -7.41 -14.38 -8.79
C ILE A 136 -7.23 -12.91 -9.17
N ALA A 137 -6.91 -12.62 -10.44
CA ALA A 137 -6.75 -11.24 -10.90
C ALA A 137 -8.01 -10.38 -10.77
N LEU A 138 -9.15 -10.92 -11.19
CA LEU A 138 -10.45 -10.24 -11.04
C LEU A 138 -10.76 -9.98 -9.56
N LEU A 139 -10.65 -10.99 -8.71
CA LEU A 139 -10.94 -10.85 -7.29
C LEU A 139 -9.96 -9.89 -6.58
N SER A 140 -8.69 -9.88 -6.98
CA SER A 140 -7.68 -8.94 -6.45
C SER A 140 -8.03 -7.49 -6.78
N PHE A 141 -8.46 -7.25 -8.02
CA PHE A 141 -8.95 -5.96 -8.47
C PHE A 141 -10.15 -5.51 -7.62
N PHE A 142 -11.15 -6.39 -7.44
CA PHE A 142 -12.33 -6.09 -6.62
C PHE A 142 -11.97 -5.81 -5.16
N PHE A 143 -11.10 -6.62 -4.55
CA PHE A 143 -10.67 -6.45 -3.15
C PHE A 143 -10.03 -5.09 -2.92
N LEU A 144 -9.14 -4.65 -3.82
CA LEU A 144 -8.55 -3.32 -3.72
C LEU A 144 -9.59 -2.21 -3.94
N LEU A 145 -10.46 -2.37 -4.94
CA LEU A 145 -11.46 -1.38 -5.34
C LEU A 145 -12.39 -0.98 -4.18
N ILE A 146 -12.82 -1.96 -3.37
CA ILE A 146 -13.72 -1.75 -2.24
C ILE A 146 -13.00 -1.46 -0.93
N THR A 147 -11.66 -1.46 -0.90
CA THR A 147 -10.92 -1.23 0.34
C THR A 147 -11.06 0.24 0.81
N PRO A 148 -11.52 0.51 2.05
CA PRO A 148 -11.81 1.89 2.47
C PRO A 148 -10.56 2.79 2.53
N VAL A 149 -9.37 2.24 2.77
CA VAL A 149 -8.11 3.00 2.70
C VAL A 149 -7.88 3.54 1.28
N TYR A 150 -8.03 2.68 0.27
CA TYR A 150 -7.89 3.08 -1.13
C TYR A 150 -9.00 4.06 -1.53
N TRP A 151 -10.24 3.76 -1.12
CA TRP A 151 -11.40 4.59 -1.40
C TRP A 151 -11.26 6.02 -0.88
N LEU A 152 -10.77 6.17 0.34
CA LEU A 152 -10.54 7.46 0.95
C LEU A 152 -9.42 8.22 0.21
N CYS A 153 -8.27 7.57 0.04
CA CYS A 153 -7.09 8.22 -0.52
C CYS A 153 -7.31 8.61 -1.99
N SER A 154 -8.08 7.83 -2.75
CA SER A 154 -8.35 8.11 -4.17
C SER A 154 -9.20 9.38 -4.37
N SER A 155 -10.10 9.71 -3.44
CA SER A 155 -10.91 10.94 -3.49
C SER A 155 -10.25 12.19 -2.90
N ARG A 156 -8.99 12.09 -2.47
CA ARG A 156 -8.23 13.16 -1.83
C ARG A 156 -7.10 13.62 -2.72
N ILE A 157 -6.67 14.87 -2.50
CA ILE A 157 -5.47 15.41 -3.13
C ILE A 157 -4.26 14.98 -2.29
N TRP A 158 -4.03 13.67 -2.23
CA TRP A 158 -2.91 13.06 -1.51
C TRP A 158 -2.04 12.21 -2.45
N MET A 159 -0.74 12.22 -2.19
CA MET A 159 0.26 11.48 -2.99
C MET A 159 0.25 9.96 -2.77
N ASP A 160 -0.48 9.45 -1.76
CA ASP A 160 -0.38 8.04 -1.35
C ASP A 160 -0.87 7.07 -2.45
N CYS A 161 -1.91 7.44 -3.22
CA CYS A 161 -2.38 6.64 -4.36
C CYS A 161 -1.34 6.60 -5.50
N SER A 162 -0.75 7.74 -5.85
CA SER A 162 0.30 7.81 -6.88
C SER A 162 1.54 7.03 -6.46
N LEU A 163 1.92 7.10 -5.18
CA LEU A 163 3.02 6.31 -4.62
C LEU A 163 2.75 4.81 -4.77
N ALA A 164 1.58 4.34 -4.33
CA ALA A 164 1.19 2.95 -4.46
C ALA A 164 1.14 2.49 -5.93
N LEU A 165 0.68 3.36 -6.84
CA LEU A 165 0.66 3.11 -8.29
C LEU A 165 2.06 2.90 -8.85
N PHE A 166 2.98 3.83 -8.61
CA PHE A 166 4.33 3.73 -9.16
C PHE A 166 5.14 2.60 -8.55
N MET A 167 4.98 2.32 -7.25
CA MET A 167 5.56 1.11 -6.63
C MET A 167 5.01 -0.17 -7.28
N SER A 168 3.70 -0.25 -7.50
CA SER A 168 3.06 -1.41 -8.13
C SER A 168 3.46 -1.59 -9.60
N LEU A 169 3.60 -0.50 -10.35
CA LEU A 169 4.10 -0.53 -11.72
C LEU A 169 5.56 -1.00 -11.77
N SER A 170 6.41 -0.52 -10.85
CA SER A 170 7.79 -0.99 -10.76
C SER A 170 7.87 -2.51 -10.51
N LEU A 171 7.05 -3.03 -9.59
CA LEU A 171 6.93 -4.47 -9.34
C LEU A 171 6.35 -5.24 -10.55
N LEU A 172 5.29 -4.73 -11.19
CA LEU A 172 4.69 -5.34 -12.39
C LEU A 172 5.73 -5.49 -13.51
N PHE A 173 6.47 -4.41 -13.81
CA PHE A 173 7.49 -4.46 -14.86
C PHE A 173 8.70 -5.32 -14.47
N PHE A 174 9.05 -5.41 -13.18
CA PHE A 174 10.03 -6.38 -12.71
C PHE A 174 9.57 -7.83 -12.98
N ILE A 175 8.30 -8.15 -12.69
CA ILE A 175 7.70 -9.48 -12.96
C ILE A 175 7.67 -9.78 -14.47
N LEU A 176 7.37 -8.79 -15.31
CA LEU A 176 7.45 -8.92 -16.77
C LEU A 176 8.90 -9.10 -17.24
N GLY A 177 9.85 -8.46 -16.54
CA GLY A 177 11.29 -8.56 -16.72
C GLY A 177 11.83 -9.98 -16.65
N TRP A 178 11.19 -10.87 -15.88
CA TRP A 178 11.57 -12.28 -15.80
C TRP A 178 11.51 -13.02 -17.15
N LYS A 179 10.71 -12.53 -18.11
CA LYS A 179 10.63 -13.12 -19.46
C LYS A 179 11.33 -12.25 -20.51
N ARG A 180 11.35 -10.93 -20.32
CA ARG A 180 11.91 -9.97 -21.27
C ARG A 180 12.59 -8.86 -20.48
N ASP A 181 13.92 -8.92 -20.43
CA ASP A 181 14.81 -8.00 -19.73
C ASP A 181 14.54 -6.50 -19.99
N LYS A 182 14.06 -6.12 -21.18
CA LYS A 182 13.70 -4.73 -21.50
C LYS A 182 12.70 -4.10 -20.52
N TYR A 183 11.89 -4.90 -19.83
CA TYR A 183 10.98 -4.39 -18.80
C TYR A 183 11.69 -3.96 -17.51
N TYR A 184 12.96 -4.32 -17.29
CA TYR A 184 13.77 -3.77 -16.21
C TYR A 184 13.99 -2.26 -16.33
N VAL A 185 14.08 -1.75 -17.57
CA VAL A 185 14.12 -0.29 -17.82
C VAL A 185 12.86 0.37 -17.29
N LEU A 186 11.67 -0.13 -17.66
CA LEU A 186 10.40 0.41 -17.19
C LEU A 186 10.22 0.23 -15.67
N SER A 187 10.68 -0.89 -15.11
CA SER A 187 10.70 -1.08 -13.65
C SER A 187 11.52 0.00 -12.95
N GLY A 188 12.70 0.35 -13.48
CA GLY A 188 13.55 1.44 -13.00
C GLY A 188 12.90 2.82 -13.16
N VAL A 189 12.23 3.07 -14.29
CA VAL A 189 11.48 4.33 -14.50
C VAL A 189 10.44 4.55 -13.41
N PHE A 190 9.61 3.54 -13.15
CA PHE A 190 8.57 3.63 -12.14
C PHE A 190 9.11 3.59 -10.69
N LEU A 191 10.27 2.98 -10.45
CA LEU A 191 11.01 3.13 -9.19
C LEU A 191 11.39 4.60 -8.96
N GLY A 192 11.98 5.25 -9.98
CA GLY A 192 12.33 6.67 -9.94
C GLY A 192 11.11 7.56 -9.68
N PHE A 193 9.99 7.28 -10.34
CA PHE A 193 8.73 8.01 -10.10
C PHE A 193 8.16 7.77 -8.70
N ALA A 194 8.24 6.55 -8.17
CA ALA A 194 7.84 6.29 -6.79
C ALA A 194 8.68 7.11 -5.81
N MET A 195 10.01 7.13 -6.00
CA MET A 195 10.94 7.91 -5.16
C MET A 195 10.69 9.41 -5.28
N LEU A 196 10.44 9.93 -6.49
CA LEU A 196 10.08 11.34 -6.74
C LEU A 196 8.65 11.70 -6.29
N THR A 197 7.83 10.72 -5.92
CA THR A 197 6.52 10.97 -5.30
C THR A 197 6.68 11.09 -3.79
N LYS A 198 7.41 10.15 -3.17
CA LYS A 198 7.67 10.11 -1.72
C LYS A 198 8.88 9.22 -1.43
N TYR A 199 9.67 9.54 -0.40
CA TYR A 199 10.84 8.73 -0.01
C TYR A 199 10.56 7.22 0.20
N PRO A 200 9.41 6.79 0.77
CA PRO A 200 9.09 5.36 0.88
C PRO A 200 9.00 4.63 -0.46
N GLY A 201 8.94 5.31 -1.60
CA GLY A 201 9.05 4.69 -2.92
C GLY A 201 10.37 3.91 -3.11
N ALA A 202 11.43 4.32 -2.40
CA ALA A 202 12.71 3.61 -2.39
C ALA A 202 12.61 2.20 -1.78
N LEU A 203 11.55 1.86 -1.05
CA LEU A 203 11.35 0.53 -0.47
C LEU A 203 11.23 -0.58 -1.51
N VAL A 204 10.93 -0.24 -2.78
CA VAL A 204 11.00 -1.23 -3.87
C VAL A 204 12.42 -1.80 -4.02
N VAL A 205 13.47 -1.03 -3.74
CA VAL A 205 14.87 -1.50 -3.81
C VAL A 205 15.12 -2.72 -2.90
N PRO A 206 14.94 -2.63 -1.57
CA PRO A 206 15.12 -3.80 -0.71
C PRO A 206 14.12 -4.92 -1.01
N ILE A 207 12.90 -4.63 -1.48
CA ILE A 207 11.96 -5.68 -1.91
C ILE A 207 12.57 -6.52 -3.05
N LEU A 208 13.06 -5.88 -4.10
CA LEU A 208 13.64 -6.55 -5.27
C LEU A 208 14.95 -7.27 -4.92
N LEU A 209 15.81 -6.66 -4.11
CA LEU A 209 17.08 -7.26 -3.69
C LEU A 209 16.88 -8.48 -2.78
N ILE A 210 16.03 -8.37 -1.75
CA ILE A 210 15.73 -9.48 -0.83
C ILE A 210 15.08 -10.62 -1.62
N PHE A 211 14.10 -10.31 -2.47
CA PHE A 211 13.43 -11.33 -3.28
C PHE A 211 14.42 -12.05 -4.22
N SER A 212 15.22 -11.29 -4.96
CA SER A 212 16.19 -11.85 -5.90
C SER A 212 17.25 -12.67 -5.18
N ALA A 213 17.84 -12.17 -4.09
CA ALA A 213 18.81 -12.91 -3.29
C ALA A 213 18.27 -14.26 -2.76
N MET A 214 17.01 -14.28 -2.29
CA MET A 214 16.46 -15.45 -1.61
C MET A 214 15.79 -16.47 -2.55
N TYR A 215 15.23 -16.03 -3.68
CA TYR A 215 14.34 -16.86 -4.50
C TYR A 215 14.67 -16.87 -5.98
N LYS A 216 15.47 -15.91 -6.46
CA LYS A 216 15.97 -15.85 -7.85
C LYS A 216 17.41 -15.31 -7.92
N PRO A 217 18.39 -15.98 -7.26
CA PRO A 217 19.75 -15.47 -7.13
C PRO A 217 20.45 -15.30 -8.48
N GLU A 218 20.01 -16.01 -9.51
CA GLU A 218 20.44 -15.82 -10.90
C GLU A 218 20.26 -14.38 -11.39
N LEU A 219 19.24 -13.65 -10.90
CA LEU A 219 19.02 -12.25 -11.26
C LEU A 219 20.13 -11.34 -10.76
N LEU A 220 20.78 -11.66 -9.64
CA LEU A 220 21.89 -10.87 -9.10
C LEU A 220 23.17 -11.04 -9.93
N ARG A 221 23.25 -12.07 -10.78
CA ARG A 221 24.36 -12.24 -11.73
C ARG A 221 24.10 -11.53 -13.06
N ASP A 222 22.85 -11.17 -13.33
CA ASP A 222 22.48 -10.46 -14.57
C ASP A 222 22.71 -8.95 -14.42
N LYS A 223 23.67 -8.39 -15.17
CA LYS A 223 23.95 -6.95 -15.20
C LYS A 223 22.70 -6.12 -15.54
N ARG A 224 21.76 -6.66 -16.33
CA ARG A 224 20.53 -5.97 -16.74
C ARG A 224 19.55 -5.78 -15.58
N PHE A 225 19.58 -6.65 -14.57
CA PHE A 225 18.77 -6.46 -13.36
C PHE A 225 19.13 -5.15 -12.65
N TYR A 226 20.41 -4.78 -12.65
CA TYR A 226 20.88 -3.54 -12.03
C TYR A 226 20.46 -2.27 -12.79
N LEU A 227 19.98 -2.38 -14.04
CA LEU A 227 19.39 -1.25 -14.77
C LEU A 227 18.16 -0.68 -14.05
N ILE A 228 17.42 -1.50 -13.30
CA ILE A 228 16.30 -1.03 -12.47
C ILE A 228 16.78 0.05 -11.51
N PHE A 229 17.85 -0.23 -10.77
CA PHE A 229 18.37 0.66 -9.74
C PHE A 229 19.10 1.86 -10.35
N LEU A 230 19.87 1.64 -11.42
CA LEU A 230 20.59 2.71 -12.10
C LEU A 230 19.62 3.76 -12.67
N ILE A 231 18.56 3.31 -13.36
CA ILE A 231 17.56 4.21 -13.96
C ILE A 231 16.72 4.88 -12.88
N GLY A 232 16.29 4.13 -11.86
CA GLY A 232 15.54 4.69 -10.74
C GLY A 232 16.33 5.77 -10.00
N PHE A 233 17.63 5.52 -9.77
CA PHE A 233 18.54 6.50 -9.20
C PHE A 233 18.68 7.72 -10.11
N PHE A 234 18.95 7.54 -11.41
CA PHE A 234 19.13 8.64 -12.36
C PHE A 234 17.92 9.58 -12.43
N ILE A 235 16.71 9.04 -12.42
CA ILE A 235 15.48 9.83 -12.37
C ILE A 235 15.35 10.59 -11.04
N PHE A 236 15.86 10.04 -9.94
CA PHE A 236 15.82 10.68 -8.63
C PHE A 236 16.94 11.72 -8.41
N ILE A 237 18.03 11.68 -9.18
CA ILE A 237 19.20 12.58 -9.07
C ILE A 237 18.81 14.07 -9.04
N PRO A 238 17.93 14.58 -9.92
CA PRO A 238 17.56 16.00 -9.92
C PRO A 238 17.04 16.48 -8.56
N TRP A 239 16.27 15.65 -7.86
CA TRP A 239 15.80 15.96 -6.50
C TRP A 239 16.95 16.02 -5.49
N ILE A 240 17.91 15.09 -5.59
CA ILE A 240 19.10 15.09 -4.72
C ILE A 240 19.89 16.39 -4.92
N ILE A 241 20.18 16.76 -6.16
CA ILE A 241 20.92 17.98 -6.51
C ILE A 241 20.20 19.21 -5.97
N TRP A 242 18.88 19.30 -6.15
CA TRP A 242 18.09 20.44 -5.66
C TRP A 242 18.16 20.56 -4.14
N ASN A 243 18.09 19.44 -3.42
CA ASN A 243 18.23 19.45 -1.96
C ASN A 243 19.61 19.88 -1.49
N ILE A 244 20.67 19.41 -2.15
CA ILE A 244 22.04 19.83 -1.82
C ILE A 244 22.21 21.34 -2.07
N LYS A 245 21.72 21.86 -3.19
CA LYS A 245 21.78 23.30 -3.50
C LYS A 245 21.04 24.16 -2.48
N VAL A 246 19.89 23.71 -1.97
CA VAL A 246 19.05 24.51 -1.06
C VAL A 246 19.46 24.35 0.41
N TYR A 247 19.83 23.14 0.83
CA TYR A 247 20.06 22.81 2.24
C TYR A 247 21.49 22.42 2.58
N GLY A 248 22.42 22.43 1.62
CA GLY A 248 23.81 21.98 1.78
C GLY A 248 23.97 20.46 1.93
N SER A 249 22.89 19.71 2.16
CA SER A 249 22.90 18.26 2.19
C SER A 249 21.55 17.68 1.78
N PHE A 250 21.57 16.45 1.23
CA PHE A 250 20.36 15.70 0.93
C PHE A 250 19.55 15.36 2.20
N TRP A 251 20.25 15.04 3.30
CA TRP A 251 19.63 14.58 4.54
C TRP A 251 18.95 15.69 5.35
N ALA A 252 19.34 16.95 5.15
CA ALA A 252 18.75 18.09 5.86
C ALA A 252 17.24 18.21 5.62
N ASN A 253 16.76 17.98 4.40
CA ASN A 253 15.33 17.98 4.13
C ASN A 253 14.62 16.81 4.84
N LEU A 254 15.26 15.64 4.90
CA LEU A 254 14.69 14.48 5.58
C LEU A 254 14.47 14.71 7.08
N SER A 255 15.31 15.55 7.70
CA SER A 255 15.14 15.98 9.10
C SER A 255 13.85 16.77 9.35
N LEU A 256 13.28 17.43 8.32
CA LEU A 256 12.01 18.16 8.40
C LEU A 256 10.81 17.25 8.63
N HIS A 257 10.97 15.93 8.48
CA HIS A 257 9.91 14.96 8.75
C HIS A 257 9.70 14.65 10.23
N GLY A 258 10.32 15.40 11.16
CA GLY A 258 10.02 15.46 12.61
C GLY A 258 10.24 14.17 13.42
N ARG A 259 10.29 13.01 12.76
CA ARG A 259 10.44 11.66 13.32
C ARG A 259 11.59 10.89 12.70
N TRP A 260 12.29 11.46 11.71
CA TRP A 260 13.53 10.85 11.22
C TRP A 260 14.56 10.71 12.36
N SER A 261 14.60 11.68 13.27
CA SER A 261 15.39 11.62 14.50
C SER A 261 15.02 10.46 15.43
N SER A 262 13.80 9.90 15.32
CA SER A 262 13.37 8.71 16.07
C SER A 262 13.77 7.39 15.38
N ILE A 263 14.08 7.42 14.08
CA ILE A 263 14.69 6.30 13.35
C ILE A 263 16.19 6.27 13.60
N SER A 264 16.83 7.44 13.70
CA SER A 264 18.26 7.57 14.00
C SER A 264 18.64 7.38 15.48
N LYS A 265 17.66 7.27 16.41
CA LYS A 265 17.94 6.86 17.79
C LYS A 265 18.37 5.38 17.80
N PRO A 266 19.47 5.04 18.52
CA PRO A 266 20.10 3.74 18.45
C PRO A 266 19.15 2.58 18.83
N PHE A 267 19.47 1.41 18.30
CA PHE A 267 18.75 0.12 18.26
C PHE A 267 18.29 -0.49 19.62
N LEU A 268 18.34 0.27 20.72
CA LEU A 268 18.29 -0.27 22.09
C LEU A 268 16.90 -0.23 22.76
N LYS A 269 15.79 0.10 22.07
CA LYS A 269 14.47 -0.18 22.67
C LYS A 269 14.14 -1.66 22.51
N PRO A 270 13.53 -2.33 23.51
CA PRO A 270 13.17 -3.75 23.45
C PRO A 270 12.39 -4.11 22.19
N THR A 271 11.46 -3.24 21.77
CA THR A 271 10.68 -3.43 20.54
C THR A 271 11.52 -3.45 19.26
N TYR A 272 12.64 -2.74 19.22
CA TYR A 272 13.57 -2.74 18.09
C TYR A 272 14.45 -3.98 18.10
N ILE A 273 14.90 -4.43 19.28
CA ILE A 273 15.65 -5.68 19.44
C ILE A 273 14.82 -6.86 18.93
N PHE A 274 13.53 -6.95 19.26
CA PHE A 274 12.66 -8.01 18.74
C PHE A 274 12.47 -7.95 17.21
N PHE A 275 12.41 -6.77 16.61
CA PHE A 275 12.24 -6.62 15.16
C PHE A 275 13.54 -6.87 14.39
N SER A 276 14.68 -6.34 14.86
CA SER A 276 15.99 -6.64 14.28
C SER A 276 16.40 -8.08 14.53
N ALA A 277 16.07 -8.67 15.69
CA ALA A 277 16.19 -10.11 15.92
C ALA A 277 15.27 -10.87 14.97
N GLY A 278 14.02 -10.45 14.75
CA GLY A 278 13.13 -11.06 13.76
C GLY A 278 13.68 -11.01 12.33
N LEU A 279 14.24 -9.88 11.91
CA LEU A 279 14.88 -9.70 10.61
C LEU A 279 16.17 -10.52 10.50
N LEU A 280 17.00 -10.54 11.54
CA LEU A 280 18.21 -11.34 11.63
C LEU A 280 17.89 -12.84 11.69
N ILE A 281 16.80 -13.24 12.36
CA ILE A 281 16.29 -14.60 12.37
C ILE A 281 15.79 -14.98 10.97
N ILE A 282 15.12 -14.07 10.24
CA ILE A 282 14.72 -14.31 8.85
C ILE A 282 15.95 -14.43 7.93
N ILE A 283 16.94 -13.55 8.08
CA ILE A 283 18.21 -13.58 7.32
C ILE A 283 19.01 -14.83 7.69
N TRP A 284 19.02 -15.22 8.97
CA TRP A 284 19.67 -16.42 9.49
C TRP A 284 18.97 -17.69 9.01
N PHE A 285 17.64 -17.77 9.06
CA PHE A 285 16.85 -18.85 8.45
C PHE A 285 17.04 -18.91 6.93
N ALA A 286 17.25 -17.77 6.26
CA ALA A 286 17.50 -17.70 4.83
C ALA A 286 18.92 -18.18 4.48
N ALA A 287 19.93 -17.75 5.24
CA ALA A 287 21.33 -18.12 5.05
C ALA A 287 21.61 -19.58 5.44
N PHE A 288 20.95 -20.08 6.48
CA PHE A 288 21.09 -21.45 6.99
C PHE A 288 20.00 -22.39 6.47
N LYS A 289 19.26 -22.02 5.42
CA LYS A 289 18.20 -22.86 4.84
C LYS A 289 18.72 -24.26 4.44
N GLY A 290 19.98 -24.36 3.98
CA GLY A 290 20.66 -25.62 3.69
C GLY A 290 21.05 -26.43 4.94
N TYR A 291 21.51 -25.77 6.00
CA TYR A 291 21.93 -26.39 7.26
C TYR A 291 20.75 -26.83 8.12
N ILE A 292 19.69 -26.02 8.20
CA ILE A 292 18.42 -26.41 8.83
C ILE A 292 17.77 -27.53 8.02
N ALA A 293 17.86 -27.55 6.68
CA ALA A 293 17.38 -28.66 5.88
C ALA A 293 18.10 -29.99 6.18
N GLN A 294 19.41 -29.95 6.47
CA GLN A 294 20.22 -31.08 6.92
C GLN A 294 19.87 -31.54 8.34
N ILE A 295 19.74 -30.61 9.31
CA ILE A 295 19.36 -30.96 10.69
C ILE A 295 17.92 -31.50 10.76
N THR A 296 17.01 -30.89 10.01
CA THR A 296 15.60 -31.32 9.99
C THR A 296 15.39 -32.60 9.18
N GLN A 297 16.33 -33.03 8.33
CA GLN A 297 16.26 -34.35 7.66
C GLN A 297 16.36 -35.52 8.66
N ARG A 298 16.92 -35.30 9.87
CA ARG A 298 16.97 -36.31 10.94
C ARG A 298 15.68 -36.46 11.75
N ILE A 299 14.69 -35.58 11.55
CA ILE A 299 13.43 -35.61 12.31
C ILE A 299 12.30 -35.93 11.32
N GLN A 300 11.70 -37.12 11.44
CA GLN A 300 10.53 -37.57 10.67
C GLN A 300 9.28 -36.66 10.82
N SER A 301 9.34 -35.59 11.62
CA SER A 301 8.23 -34.69 11.99
C SER A 301 8.33 -33.26 11.42
N LYS A 302 9.09 -33.01 10.32
CA LYS A 302 9.18 -31.68 9.66
C LYS A 302 7.83 -30.96 9.53
N ASN A 303 6.75 -31.70 9.25
CA ASN A 303 5.42 -31.11 9.14
C ASN A 303 4.81 -30.76 10.50
N LEU A 304 4.89 -31.64 11.50
CA LEU A 304 4.32 -31.41 12.84
C LEU A 304 5.02 -30.26 13.59
N LEU A 305 6.35 -30.19 13.55
CA LEU A 305 7.09 -29.09 14.21
C LEU A 305 6.77 -27.73 13.55
N ASN A 306 6.74 -27.68 12.22
CA ASN A 306 6.36 -26.48 11.48
C ASN A 306 4.91 -26.07 11.78
N ILE A 307 3.99 -27.04 11.84
CA ILE A 307 2.59 -26.80 12.23
C ILE A 307 2.49 -26.26 13.66
N GLY A 308 3.27 -26.81 14.60
CA GLY A 308 3.31 -26.35 15.99
C GLY A 308 3.83 -24.93 16.12
N ILE A 309 4.96 -24.61 15.47
CA ILE A 309 5.54 -23.25 15.47
C ILE A 309 4.59 -22.25 14.83
N ILE A 310 4.00 -22.59 13.68
CA ILE A 310 3.01 -21.73 13.00
C ILE A 310 1.79 -21.53 13.90
N SER A 311 1.27 -22.58 14.55
CA SER A 311 0.12 -22.51 15.46
C SER A 311 0.39 -21.61 16.66
N LEU A 312 1.56 -21.75 17.31
CA LEU A 312 1.95 -20.88 18.44
C LEU A 312 2.10 -19.42 18.02
N PHE A 313 2.71 -19.17 16.85
CA PHE A 313 2.82 -17.82 16.30
C PHE A 313 1.46 -17.21 15.96
N LEU A 314 0.52 -18.02 15.45
CA LEU A 314 -0.86 -17.61 15.20
C LEU A 314 -1.58 -17.24 16.48
N ILE A 315 -1.49 -18.08 17.51
CA ILE A 315 -2.06 -17.81 18.83
C ILE A 315 -1.48 -16.50 19.38
N PHE A 316 -0.17 -16.28 19.25
CA PHE A 316 0.48 -15.04 19.65
C PHE A 316 -0.03 -13.82 18.87
N ILE A 317 -0.08 -13.87 17.53
CA ILE A 317 -0.53 -12.72 16.72
C ILE A 317 -2.01 -12.41 16.98
N PHE A 318 -2.86 -13.43 17.05
CA PHE A 318 -4.28 -13.24 17.26
C PHE A 318 -4.65 -12.91 18.72
N SER A 319 -3.74 -13.14 19.68
CA SER A 319 -3.90 -12.66 21.05
C SER A 319 -3.56 -11.18 21.22
N LEU A 320 -2.87 -10.56 20.24
CA LEU A 320 -2.54 -9.13 20.31
C LEU A 320 -3.81 -8.28 20.39
N PRO A 321 -3.90 -7.31 21.32
CA PRO A 321 -5.13 -6.56 21.58
C PRO A 321 -5.74 -5.90 20.33
N ASN A 322 -4.93 -5.23 19.51
CA ASN A 322 -5.40 -4.57 18.30
C ASN A 322 -5.92 -5.56 17.24
N VAL A 323 -5.25 -6.71 17.12
CA VAL A 323 -5.64 -7.77 16.17
C VAL A 323 -6.92 -8.46 16.64
N ARG A 324 -7.00 -8.83 17.92
CA ARG A 324 -8.19 -9.42 18.54
C ARG A 324 -9.41 -8.51 18.38
N GLN A 325 -9.28 -7.23 18.72
CA GLN A 325 -10.35 -6.24 18.51
C GLN A 325 -10.73 -6.13 17.03
N GLY A 326 -9.74 -6.13 16.13
CA GLY A 326 -9.96 -6.09 14.70
C GLY A 326 -10.77 -7.27 14.18
N ILE A 327 -10.46 -8.49 14.64
CA ILE A 327 -11.25 -9.69 14.31
C ILE A 327 -12.67 -9.56 14.83
N VAL A 328 -12.86 -9.23 16.12
CA VAL A 328 -14.20 -9.12 16.70
C VAL A 328 -15.05 -8.09 15.94
N HIS A 329 -14.47 -6.92 15.63
CA HIS A 329 -15.15 -5.86 14.88
C HIS A 329 -15.44 -6.26 13.43
N SER A 330 -14.67 -7.20 12.87
CA SER A 330 -14.89 -7.69 11.50
C SER A 330 -16.22 -8.44 11.35
N PHE A 331 -16.70 -9.08 12.42
CA PHE A 331 -17.95 -9.83 12.42
C PHE A 331 -19.17 -8.99 12.83
N LEU A 332 -18.95 -7.86 13.51
CA LEU A 332 -20.02 -7.01 14.04
C LEU A 332 -20.34 -5.84 13.10
N LEU A 333 -21.44 -5.89 12.34
CA LEU A 333 -21.82 -4.83 11.39
C LEU A 333 -21.93 -3.44 12.04
N ASN A 334 -22.44 -3.37 13.27
CA ASN A 334 -22.64 -2.13 14.04
C ASN A 334 -21.34 -1.52 14.62
N LYS A 335 -20.24 -2.27 14.73
CA LYS A 335 -18.96 -1.75 15.25
C LYS A 335 -18.11 -1.18 14.12
N LEU A 336 -18.16 0.13 13.93
CA LEU A 336 -17.41 0.82 12.86
C LEU A 336 -16.09 1.39 13.41
N PRO A 337 -15.03 1.43 12.58
CA PRO A 337 -13.79 2.10 12.98
C PRO A 337 -14.06 3.59 13.20
N PRO A 338 -13.39 4.23 14.18
CA PRO A 338 -13.59 5.66 14.43
C PRO A 338 -13.20 6.49 13.20
N VAL A 339 -13.96 7.56 12.93
CA VAL A 339 -13.69 8.51 11.83
C VAL A 339 -12.34 9.21 12.05
N SER A 340 -11.90 9.32 13.31
CA SER A 340 -10.63 9.94 13.69
C SER A 340 -9.37 9.23 13.19
N ASN A 341 -9.51 8.07 12.53
CA ASN A 341 -8.44 7.25 11.95
C ASN A 341 -7.49 7.96 10.95
N TYR A 342 -7.80 9.20 10.59
CA TYR A 342 -7.12 9.94 9.53
C TYR A 342 -6.56 11.29 9.97
N PHE A 343 -6.86 11.74 11.19
CA PHE A 343 -6.25 12.96 11.69
C PHE A 343 -4.76 12.70 12.02
N PRO A 344 -3.89 13.67 11.73
CA PRO A 344 -2.49 13.58 12.09
C PRO A 344 -2.30 13.40 13.61
N ASN A 345 -1.37 12.51 13.97
CA ASN A 345 -0.90 12.26 15.33
C ASN A 345 -1.87 11.62 16.33
N ILE A 346 -3.12 11.33 16.00
CA ILE A 346 -4.04 10.64 16.95
C ILE A 346 -3.50 9.26 17.36
N PHE A 347 -2.93 8.52 16.41
CA PHE A 347 -2.37 7.19 16.66
C PHE A 347 -0.87 7.22 16.95
N ALA A 348 -0.31 8.38 17.29
CA ALA A 348 1.13 8.52 17.53
C ALA A 348 1.69 7.59 18.61
N ARG A 349 0.83 7.10 19.52
CA ARG A 349 1.16 6.24 20.67
C ARG A 349 0.71 4.79 20.50
N GLU A 350 0.17 4.43 19.34
CA GLU A 350 -0.30 3.07 19.08
C GLU A 350 0.85 2.05 19.03
N SER A 351 0.49 0.78 19.26
CA SER A 351 1.45 -0.33 19.22
C SER A 351 1.79 -0.74 17.78
N TRP A 352 2.88 -1.50 17.60
CA TRP A 352 3.29 -2.04 16.29
C TRP A 352 2.20 -2.88 15.61
N SER A 353 1.31 -3.49 16.41
CA SER A 353 0.18 -4.30 15.93
C SER A 353 -0.98 -3.47 15.38
N PHE A 354 -0.91 -2.15 15.46
CA PHE A 354 -1.94 -1.21 14.99
C PHE A 354 -2.37 -1.50 13.55
N TYR A 355 -1.43 -1.52 12.60
CA TYR A 355 -1.78 -1.69 11.19
C TYR A 355 -2.47 -3.02 10.92
N LEU A 356 -2.05 -4.07 11.63
CA LEU A 356 -2.66 -5.40 11.50
C LEU A 356 -4.12 -5.36 11.94
N GLY A 357 -4.38 -4.86 13.15
CA GLY A 357 -5.75 -4.74 13.67
C GLY A 357 -6.61 -3.73 12.92
N GLN A 358 -6.03 -2.60 12.53
CA GLN A 358 -6.75 -1.51 11.87
C GLN A 358 -7.23 -1.90 10.48
N LEU A 359 -6.42 -2.60 9.69
CA LEU A 359 -6.87 -3.14 8.41
C LEU A 359 -8.07 -4.07 8.56
N LEU A 360 -8.10 -4.93 9.59
CA LEU A 360 -9.25 -5.80 9.87
C LEU A 360 -10.51 -4.99 10.25
N LYS A 361 -10.34 -3.95 11.08
CA LYS A 361 -11.43 -3.02 11.43
C LYS A 361 -11.99 -2.30 10.20
N MET A 362 -11.14 -2.01 9.22
CA MET A 362 -11.52 -1.30 8.00
C MET A 362 -12.11 -2.24 6.93
N SER A 363 -11.53 -3.42 6.74
CA SER A 363 -12.04 -4.42 5.83
C SER A 363 -11.71 -5.83 6.33
N PRO A 364 -12.72 -6.64 6.69
CA PRO A 364 -12.54 -8.04 7.03
C PRO A 364 -11.92 -8.88 5.91
N LEU A 365 -11.90 -8.41 4.67
CA LEU A 365 -11.26 -9.10 3.54
C LEU A 365 -9.75 -9.31 3.76
N PHE A 366 -9.12 -8.47 4.59
CA PHE A 366 -7.73 -8.68 4.99
C PHE A 366 -7.53 -9.92 5.86
N ILE A 367 -8.60 -10.54 6.40
CA ILE A 367 -8.50 -11.87 7.00
C ILE A 367 -7.94 -12.85 5.97
N PHE A 368 -8.50 -12.91 4.74
CA PHE A 368 -7.95 -13.79 3.69
C PHE A 368 -6.48 -13.47 3.37
N SER A 369 -6.12 -12.19 3.41
CA SER A 369 -4.75 -11.74 3.15
C SER A 369 -3.79 -12.14 4.27
N TYR A 370 -4.25 -12.10 5.52
CA TYR A 370 -3.47 -12.51 6.68
C TYR A 370 -3.38 -14.02 6.79
N LEU A 371 -4.47 -14.72 6.47
CA LEU A 371 -4.40 -16.16 6.28
C LEU A 371 -3.32 -16.52 5.26
N ALA A 372 -3.09 -15.73 4.20
CA ALA A 372 -1.93 -15.91 3.31
C ALA A 372 -0.56 -15.83 3.98
N LEU A 373 -0.44 -15.00 5.01
CA LEU A 373 0.80 -14.86 5.79
C LEU A 373 1.09 -16.11 6.62
N PHE A 374 0.10 -16.99 6.83
CA PHE A 374 0.16 -18.05 7.84
C PHE A 374 -0.19 -19.45 7.31
N PHE A 375 -1.07 -19.56 6.32
CA PHE A 375 -1.50 -20.83 5.73
C PHE A 375 -0.59 -21.26 4.57
N PHE A 376 -0.06 -22.47 4.76
CA PHE A 376 0.64 -23.38 3.86
C PHE A 376 2.12 -23.15 3.49
N THR A 377 2.79 -24.31 3.56
CA THR A 377 4.21 -24.66 3.53
C THR A 377 4.79 -24.77 2.11
N SER A 378 4.05 -24.37 1.07
CA SER A 378 4.51 -24.36 -0.33
C SER A 378 4.28 -23.01 -1.00
N ARG A 379 4.87 -21.95 -0.43
CA ARG A 379 4.83 -20.61 -1.02
C ARG A 379 5.56 -20.61 -2.36
N SER A 380 4.80 -20.53 -3.44
CA SER A 380 5.31 -20.33 -4.79
C SER A 380 6.23 -19.10 -4.82
N VAL A 381 7.14 -19.04 -5.79
CA VAL A 381 8.08 -17.91 -5.91
C VAL A 381 7.31 -16.58 -6.01
N GLU A 382 6.16 -16.59 -6.66
CA GLU A 382 5.25 -15.46 -6.78
C GLU A 382 4.72 -14.97 -5.42
N ASP A 383 4.33 -15.89 -4.52
CA ASP A 383 3.87 -15.52 -3.17
C ASP A 383 4.97 -14.82 -2.39
N LYS A 384 6.22 -15.28 -2.55
CA LYS A 384 7.37 -14.73 -1.82
C LYS A 384 7.60 -13.27 -2.18
N LEU A 385 7.47 -12.89 -3.45
CA LEU A 385 7.57 -11.50 -3.88
C LEU A 385 6.52 -10.61 -3.18
N LEU A 386 5.26 -11.04 -3.20
CA LEU A 386 4.16 -10.29 -2.59
C LEU A 386 4.33 -10.18 -1.07
N LEU A 387 4.77 -11.24 -0.42
CA LEU A 387 5.00 -11.26 1.02
C LEU A 387 6.16 -10.36 1.43
N ILE A 388 7.29 -10.42 0.73
CA ILE A 388 8.43 -9.52 0.96
C ILE A 388 7.97 -8.08 0.80
N SER A 389 7.21 -7.77 -0.24
CA SER A 389 6.62 -6.44 -0.45
C SER A 389 5.81 -5.98 0.76
N VAL A 390 4.88 -6.80 1.25
CA VAL A 390 4.08 -6.50 2.45
C VAL A 390 4.97 -6.29 3.68
N PHE A 391 5.89 -7.21 3.96
CA PHE A 391 6.73 -7.14 5.16
C PHE A 391 7.69 -5.94 5.17
N VAL A 392 8.30 -5.62 4.03
CA VAL A 392 9.20 -4.45 3.91
C VAL A 392 8.41 -3.16 4.13
N ILE A 393 7.24 -3.02 3.48
CA ILE A 393 6.43 -1.80 3.58
C ILE A 393 5.85 -1.63 4.99
N LEU A 394 5.22 -2.69 5.54
CA LEU A 394 4.67 -2.63 6.89
C LEU A 394 5.78 -2.44 7.93
N GLY A 395 6.90 -3.16 7.82
CA GLY A 395 8.04 -3.04 8.70
C GLY A 395 8.60 -1.61 8.75
N PHE A 396 8.74 -0.98 7.58
CA PHE A 396 9.14 0.43 7.50
C PHE A 396 8.18 1.36 8.23
N TYR A 397 6.87 1.28 7.96
CA TYR A 397 5.90 2.20 8.57
C TYR A 397 5.67 1.95 10.06
N ILE A 398 5.73 0.69 10.51
CA ILE A 398 5.77 0.34 11.93
C ILE A 398 6.98 1.00 12.59
N ARG A 399 8.17 0.89 11.98
CA ARG A 399 9.41 1.47 12.52
C ARG A 399 9.40 3.01 12.51
N TRP A 400 8.76 3.60 11.50
CA TRP A 400 8.54 5.03 11.39
C TRP A 400 7.61 5.55 12.50
N GLY A 401 6.75 4.68 13.04
CA GLY A 401 5.89 4.93 14.20
C GLY A 401 4.72 5.88 13.93
N ASN A 402 4.50 6.30 12.68
CA ASN A 402 3.40 7.20 12.31
C ASN A 402 2.20 6.38 11.83
N TYR A 403 1.39 5.93 12.79
CA TYR A 403 0.30 4.98 12.60
C TYR A 403 -0.95 5.58 11.91
N GLN A 404 -0.81 6.10 10.69
CA GLN A 404 -1.94 6.47 9.84
C GLN A 404 -2.20 5.39 8.79
N SER A 405 -3.47 4.96 8.65
CA SER A 405 -3.85 3.89 7.72
C SER A 405 -3.56 4.20 6.26
N ARG A 406 -3.47 5.47 5.86
CA ARG A 406 -3.13 5.86 4.48
C ARG A 406 -1.72 5.43 4.06
N TYR A 407 -0.79 5.30 5.00
CA TYR A 407 0.60 4.99 4.66
C TYR A 407 0.83 3.55 4.22
N ILE A 408 0.01 2.62 4.70
CA ILE A 408 0.08 1.22 4.28
C ILE A 408 -0.62 0.97 2.94
N LEU A 409 -1.13 2.01 2.26
CA LEU A 409 -1.76 1.90 0.94
C LEU A 409 -0.85 1.20 -0.08
N SER A 410 0.46 1.45 -0.04
CA SER A 410 1.42 0.80 -0.93
C SER A 410 1.56 -0.72 -0.70
N ALA A 411 1.17 -1.24 0.46
CA ALA A 411 1.13 -2.68 0.73
C ALA A 411 -0.19 -3.33 0.27
N LEU A 412 -1.25 -2.55 0.10
CA LEU A 412 -2.58 -3.06 -0.26
C LEU A 412 -2.63 -3.81 -1.60
N PRO A 413 -1.92 -3.40 -2.66
CA PRO A 413 -1.79 -4.18 -3.89
C PRO A 413 -1.36 -5.63 -3.62
N SER A 414 -0.30 -5.84 -2.84
CA SER A 414 0.20 -7.19 -2.55
C SER A 414 -0.75 -7.96 -1.63
N LEU A 415 -1.34 -7.29 -0.62
CA LEU A 415 -2.33 -7.90 0.27
C LEU A 415 -3.59 -8.35 -0.49
N ALA A 416 -4.15 -7.50 -1.36
CA ALA A 416 -5.34 -7.82 -2.15
C ALA A 416 -5.12 -9.05 -3.02
N ILE A 417 -3.95 -9.17 -3.65
CA ILE A 417 -3.59 -10.35 -4.44
C ILE A 417 -3.45 -11.61 -3.56
N LEU A 418 -2.74 -11.50 -2.43
CA LEU A 418 -2.58 -12.60 -1.50
C LEU A 418 -3.93 -13.06 -0.93
N GLY A 419 -4.83 -12.14 -0.60
CA GLY A 419 -6.17 -12.44 -0.12
C GLY A 419 -7.03 -13.13 -1.16
N ALA A 420 -7.04 -12.63 -2.39
CA ALA A 420 -7.76 -13.27 -3.49
C ALA A 420 -7.23 -14.67 -3.80
N ARG A 421 -5.90 -14.85 -3.80
CA ARG A 421 -5.28 -16.17 -3.97
C ARG A 421 -5.72 -17.12 -2.86
N ASN A 422 -5.70 -16.68 -1.60
CA ASN A 422 -6.05 -17.55 -0.46
C ASN A 422 -7.53 -17.92 -0.45
N PHE A 423 -8.40 -17.01 -0.85
CA PHE A 423 -9.82 -17.33 -1.05
C PHE A 423 -9.99 -18.49 -2.04
N PHE A 424 -9.36 -18.41 -3.22
CA PHE A 424 -9.47 -19.50 -4.22
C PHE A 424 -8.76 -20.77 -3.80
N TYR A 425 -7.64 -20.67 -3.10
CA TYR A 425 -6.98 -21.83 -2.52
C TYR A 425 -7.90 -22.58 -1.55
N LEU A 426 -8.57 -21.86 -0.64
CA LEU A 426 -9.56 -22.45 0.28
C LEU A 426 -10.73 -23.06 -0.50
N TRP A 427 -11.25 -22.34 -1.50
CA TRP A 427 -12.35 -22.81 -2.35
C TRP A 427 -12.04 -24.13 -3.06
N ASP A 428 -10.82 -24.26 -3.60
CA ASP A 428 -10.34 -25.43 -4.30
C ASP A 428 -10.05 -26.57 -3.29
N ALA A 429 -9.48 -26.27 -2.13
CA ALA A 429 -9.30 -27.25 -1.05
C ALA A 429 -10.62 -27.88 -0.59
N LEU A 430 -11.67 -27.07 -0.44
CA LEU A 430 -13.01 -27.54 -0.11
C LEU A 430 -13.61 -28.46 -1.19
N ALA A 431 -13.12 -28.41 -2.44
CA ALA A 431 -13.56 -29.32 -3.51
C ALA A 431 -13.28 -30.80 -3.21
N HIS A 432 -12.20 -31.05 -2.46
CA HIS A 432 -11.70 -32.38 -2.14
C HIS A 432 -12.41 -33.06 -0.96
N ILE A 433 -13.37 -32.36 -0.31
CA ILE A 433 -14.23 -32.97 0.70
C ILE A 433 -15.09 -34.06 0.04
N LYS A 434 -14.93 -35.31 0.49
CA LYS A 434 -15.59 -36.50 -0.09
C LYS A 434 -17.11 -36.42 0.00
N THR A 435 -17.64 -36.00 1.16
CA THR A 435 -19.08 -35.93 1.38
C THR A 435 -19.69 -34.71 0.69
N LEU A 436 -20.65 -34.95 -0.21
CA LEU A 436 -21.31 -33.89 -0.99
C LEU A 436 -21.96 -32.81 -0.10
N LEU A 437 -22.65 -33.23 0.97
CA LEU A 437 -23.30 -32.32 1.93
C LEU A 437 -22.28 -31.39 2.57
N TRP A 438 -21.24 -31.92 3.20
CA TRP A 438 -20.18 -31.13 3.84
C TRP A 438 -19.46 -30.22 2.86
N ARG A 439 -19.18 -30.70 1.63
CA ARG A 439 -18.61 -29.87 0.57
C ARG A 439 -19.49 -28.67 0.23
N ARG A 440 -20.80 -28.88 0.07
CA ARG A 440 -21.76 -27.80 -0.22
C ARG A 440 -21.88 -26.83 0.94
N LEU A 441 -22.01 -27.33 2.17
CA LEU A 441 -22.11 -26.52 3.38
C LEU A 441 -20.85 -25.66 3.59
N SER A 442 -19.66 -26.24 3.49
CA SER A 442 -18.40 -25.50 3.66
C SER A 442 -18.19 -24.43 2.58
N ARG A 443 -18.53 -24.74 1.32
CA ARG A 443 -18.46 -23.74 0.23
C ARG A 443 -19.51 -22.64 0.39
N GLY A 444 -20.72 -23.00 0.79
CA GLY A 444 -21.78 -22.05 1.13
C GLY A 444 -21.33 -21.11 2.24
N LEU A 445 -20.76 -21.65 3.32
CA LEU A 445 -20.22 -20.86 4.44
C LEU A 445 -19.11 -19.91 3.98
N LEU A 446 -18.18 -20.36 3.14
CA LEU A 446 -17.11 -19.52 2.61
C LEU A 446 -17.64 -18.36 1.75
N ILE A 447 -18.67 -18.60 0.93
CA ILE A 447 -19.35 -17.55 0.15
C ILE A 447 -20.10 -16.59 1.08
N THR A 448 -20.88 -17.09 2.03
CA THR A 448 -21.59 -16.26 3.01
C THR A 448 -20.62 -15.37 3.79
N LEU A 449 -19.47 -15.92 4.18
CA LEU A 449 -18.41 -15.17 4.84
C LEU A 449 -17.85 -14.06 3.94
N LEU A 450 -17.57 -14.38 2.66
CA LEU A 450 -17.11 -13.39 1.69
C LEU A 450 -18.14 -12.26 1.51
N ILE A 451 -19.43 -12.60 1.34
CA ILE A 451 -20.52 -11.62 1.21
C ILE A 451 -20.58 -10.73 2.45
N HIS A 452 -20.57 -11.32 3.65
CA HIS A 452 -20.56 -10.57 4.90
C HIS A 452 -19.37 -9.60 4.97
N PHE A 453 -18.18 -10.05 4.60
CA PHE A 453 -16.97 -9.21 4.58
C PHE A 453 -17.05 -8.07 3.57
N VAL A 454 -17.59 -8.32 2.38
CA VAL A 454 -17.84 -7.29 1.37
C VAL A 454 -18.85 -6.27 1.88
N LEU A 455 -20.00 -6.71 2.40
CA LEU A 455 -21.03 -5.84 2.96
C LEU A 455 -20.49 -4.99 4.11
N LYS A 456 -19.78 -5.60 5.06
CA LYS A 456 -19.14 -4.88 6.16
C LYS A 456 -18.18 -3.81 5.64
N THR A 457 -17.37 -4.15 4.64
CA THR A 457 -16.41 -3.22 4.04
C THR A 457 -17.12 -2.03 3.40
N ILE A 458 -18.20 -2.26 2.65
CA ILE A 458 -19.02 -1.21 2.02
C ILE A 458 -19.69 -0.33 3.09
N ILE A 459 -20.21 -0.91 4.18
CA ILE A 459 -20.83 -0.13 5.28
C ILE A 459 -19.80 0.78 5.95
N VAL A 460 -18.60 0.25 6.24
CA VAL A 460 -17.49 1.05 6.78
C VAL A 460 -17.18 2.20 5.84
N ASP A 461 -17.12 1.91 4.54
CA ASP A 461 -16.80 2.90 3.53
C ASP A 461 -17.84 4.02 3.38
N ILE A 462 -19.13 3.67 3.35
CA ILE A 462 -20.24 4.63 3.32
C ILE A 462 -20.20 5.53 4.56
N ARG A 463 -19.99 4.95 5.75
CA ARG A 463 -19.91 5.73 7.00
C ARG A 463 -18.72 6.69 7.02
N LEU A 464 -17.56 6.22 6.56
CA LEU A 464 -16.37 7.08 6.48
C LEU A 464 -16.59 8.20 5.46
N SER A 465 -17.21 7.90 4.33
CA SER A 465 -17.54 8.89 3.31
C SER A 465 -18.53 9.94 3.84
N SER A 466 -19.59 9.54 4.55
CA SER A 466 -20.59 10.46 5.08
C SER A 466 -20.07 11.32 6.22
N ALA A 467 -19.26 10.76 7.13
CA ALA A 467 -18.63 11.54 8.18
C ALA A 467 -17.70 12.62 7.62
N LEU A 468 -16.99 12.31 6.54
CA LEU A 468 -16.14 13.28 5.86
C LEU A 468 -16.90 14.37 5.09
N LEU A 469 -18.19 14.17 4.79
CA LEU A 469 -19.07 15.17 4.19
C LEU A 469 -19.82 15.99 5.26
N GLY A 470 -20.18 15.38 6.39
CA GLY A 470 -20.96 15.99 7.47
C GLY A 470 -20.14 16.71 8.54
N GLU A 471 -18.82 16.49 8.63
CA GLU A 471 -17.96 17.25 9.53
C GLU A 471 -17.68 18.66 8.97
N GLY A 472 -18.60 19.59 9.27
CA GLY A 472 -18.40 21.04 9.20
C GLY A 472 -17.33 21.57 10.19
N TYR A 473 -16.27 20.80 10.44
CA TYR A 473 -15.17 21.20 11.34
C TYR A 473 -14.07 22.03 10.64
N PHE A 474 -14.22 22.29 9.34
CA PHE A 474 -13.36 23.22 8.59
C PHE A 474 -14.17 24.07 7.61
N THR A 475 -15.25 24.71 8.07
CA THR A 475 -15.79 25.92 7.42
C THR A 475 -14.88 27.10 7.68
N TYR A 476 -13.68 27.13 7.10
CA TYR A 476 -12.87 28.35 7.04
C TYR A 476 -11.92 28.32 5.86
N PHE A 477 -12.45 28.66 4.68
CA PHE A 477 -11.73 29.36 3.63
C PHE A 477 -12.62 30.48 3.12
#